data_AF-A0ABD5XL55-F1
#
_entry.id   AF-A0ABD5XL55-F1
#
_cell.length_a   1.000
_cell.length_b   1.000
_cell.length_c   1.000
_cell.angle_alpha   90.00
_cell.angle_beta   90.00
_cell.angle_gamma   90.00
#
_symmetry.space_group_name_H-M   'P 1'
#
loop_
_entity.id
_entity.type
_entity.pdbx_description
1 polymer ?
#
loop_
_entity_poly.entity_id
_entity_poly.type
_entity_poly.pdbx_seq_one_letter_code
_entity_poly.pdbx_strand_id
1 'polypeptide(L)'
;MDSHRDSATIQYTIMKTTRRQFVRLLGAGATATAGLTQTAAAQQAPVVKMGNNYFDPIGLSVEPGTTVRFEIAAGAHSATTYDERIPAEASPFDSGVISQGTYEYTFETPGTYDYYCIPHKSLGMVGRIVVGEPGGPAEETPIPDGDVPSSDDIVQQGAIPYGSDSSTEGATGGWMMGPGMGPGMMSGGSRGRLYGLPLVGGALGMLGILGGGLYWALTRSSAKSAADDSAMAVLRSRYARGEIDDEEFQQRRQRLKDEPER
;
A
#
# COMPACT_ATOMS: atom_id res chain seq x y z
N MET A 1 1.08 -35.46 -94.45
CA MET A 1 2.27 -36.07 -93.80
C MET A 1 2.54 -35.25 -92.54
N ASP A 2 2.19 -35.78 -91.37
CA ASP A 2 3.07 -36.61 -90.52
C ASP A 2 3.89 -35.67 -89.60
N SER A 3 3.41 -35.38 -88.39
CA SER A 3 3.63 -36.13 -87.15
C SER A 3 5.07 -36.03 -86.64
N HIS A 4 5.23 -35.37 -85.49
CA HIS A 4 6.02 -35.77 -84.31
C HIS A 4 6.52 -34.53 -83.53
N ARG A 5 5.97 -34.27 -82.33
CA ARG A 5 6.30 -34.89 -81.02
C ARG A 5 7.61 -34.27 -80.46
N ASP A 6 7.78 -33.91 -79.20
CA ASP A 6 6.97 -33.96 -77.99
C ASP A 6 7.69 -33.07 -76.96
N SER A 7 6.98 -32.14 -76.30
CA SER A 7 7.41 -31.57 -75.03
C SER A 7 6.63 -32.30 -73.94
N ALA A 8 7.21 -33.38 -73.42
CA ALA A 8 6.69 -34.16 -72.31
C ALA A 8 7.00 -33.44 -70.98
N THR A 9 5.97 -32.98 -70.26
CA THR A 9 5.37 -33.64 -69.06
C THR A 9 6.13 -33.24 -67.79
N ILE A 10 5.52 -32.66 -66.75
CA ILE A 10 4.75 -33.32 -65.67
C ILE A 10 4.39 -32.20 -64.66
N GLN A 11 3.23 -32.04 -64.01
CA GLN A 11 1.86 -32.60 -63.97
C GLN A 11 1.05 -31.52 -63.18
N TYR A 12 -0.13 -31.04 -63.62
CA TYR A 12 -1.48 -31.53 -63.26
C TYR A 12 -1.72 -31.71 -61.75
N THR A 13 -2.84 -31.37 -61.10
CA THR A 13 -4.16 -30.76 -61.37
C THR A 13 -4.84 -30.77 -59.97
N ILE A 14 -5.66 -29.81 -59.56
CA ILE A 14 -7.13 -29.87 -59.67
C ILE A 14 -7.70 -28.46 -59.47
N MET A 15 -8.42 -28.06 -60.50
CA MET A 15 -9.31 -26.93 -60.65
C MET A 15 -10.62 -27.14 -59.86
N LYS A 16 -11.22 -26.05 -59.33
CA LYS A 16 -12.66 -25.74 -59.45
C LYS A 16 -13.01 -24.36 -58.85
N THR A 17 -13.06 -23.37 -59.74
CA THR A 17 -14.15 -22.40 -60.02
C THR A 17 -15.23 -22.25 -58.92
N THR A 18 -15.70 -21.04 -58.55
CA THR A 18 -16.66 -20.27 -59.36
C THR A 18 -16.83 -18.81 -58.90
N ARG A 19 -16.76 -17.88 -59.87
CA ARG A 19 -17.22 -16.47 -59.81
C ARG A 19 -18.74 -16.39 -59.98
N ARG A 20 -19.41 -15.44 -59.31
CA ARG A 20 -20.45 -14.56 -59.90
C ARG A 20 -20.88 -13.47 -58.91
N GLN A 21 -20.72 -12.22 -59.35
CA GLN A 21 -21.28 -11.00 -58.77
C GLN A 21 -22.79 -10.95 -58.98
N PHE A 22 -23.55 -10.32 -58.08
CA PHE A 22 -24.81 -9.63 -58.42
C PHE A 22 -25.02 -8.38 -57.55
N VAL A 23 -25.77 -7.46 -58.13
CA VAL A 23 -25.83 -6.00 -57.94
C VAL A 23 -26.65 -5.55 -56.73
N ARG A 24 -26.25 -4.36 -56.23
CA ARG A 24 -26.96 -3.36 -55.41
C ARG A 24 -28.49 -3.48 -55.34
N LEU A 25 -29.01 -3.43 -54.11
CA LEU A 25 -30.38 -3.03 -53.81
C LEU A 25 -30.33 -1.87 -52.78
N LEU A 26 -30.88 -0.73 -53.18
CA LEU A 26 -31.19 0.39 -52.31
C LEU A 26 -32.30 -0.05 -51.36
N GLY A 27 -31.96 -0.20 -50.08
CA GLY A 27 -32.93 -0.41 -49.00
C GLY A 27 -32.67 0.61 -47.91
N ALA A 28 -33.58 1.56 -47.75
CA ALA A 28 -33.63 2.44 -46.59
C ALA A 28 -33.90 1.57 -45.34
N GLY A 29 -32.83 1.23 -44.62
CA GLY A 29 -32.90 0.59 -43.31
C GLY A 29 -32.27 1.53 -42.30
N ALA A 30 -33.09 2.23 -41.53
CA ALA A 30 -32.62 2.95 -40.36
C ALA A 30 -32.03 1.93 -39.38
N THR A 31 -30.71 1.79 -39.33
CA THR A 31 -30.04 1.10 -38.24
C THR A 31 -30.14 1.99 -37.02
N ALA A 32 -31.14 1.74 -36.17
CA ALA A 32 -31.13 2.24 -34.81
C ALA A 32 -29.95 1.56 -34.10
N THR A 33 -28.81 2.24 -34.00
CA THR A 33 -27.79 1.88 -33.03
C THR A 33 -28.40 2.12 -31.66
N ALA A 34 -28.97 1.07 -31.06
CA ALA A 34 -29.26 1.05 -29.64
C ALA A 34 -27.91 1.20 -28.93
N GLY A 35 -27.57 2.43 -28.56
CA GLY A 35 -26.45 2.69 -27.68
C GLY A 35 -26.70 1.93 -26.39
N LEU A 36 -25.91 0.89 -26.15
CA LEU A 36 -25.80 0.32 -24.82
C LEU A 36 -25.15 1.40 -23.96
N THR A 37 -25.96 2.28 -23.38
CA THR A 37 -25.55 3.00 -22.19
C THR A 37 -25.39 1.93 -21.12
N GLN A 38 -24.18 1.38 -21.01
CA GLN A 38 -23.78 0.66 -19.82
C GLN A 38 -23.87 1.69 -18.70
N THR A 39 -24.97 1.66 -17.95
CA THR A 39 -25.06 2.40 -16.70
C THR A 39 -23.94 1.85 -15.83
N ALA A 40 -22.84 2.59 -15.72
CA ALA A 40 -21.86 2.35 -14.69
C ALA A 40 -22.64 2.48 -13.38
N ALA A 41 -22.92 1.35 -12.74
CA ALA A 41 -23.38 1.37 -11.37
C ALA A 41 -22.32 2.18 -10.61
N ALA A 42 -22.75 3.22 -9.88
CA ALA A 42 -21.85 3.98 -9.03
C ALA A 42 -21.28 3.01 -7.98
N GLN A 43 -20.14 2.39 -8.30
CA GLN A 43 -19.38 1.60 -7.35
C GLN A 43 -18.95 2.56 -6.26
N GLN A 44 -19.21 2.19 -5.01
CA GLN A 44 -18.76 2.99 -3.87
C GLN A 44 -17.24 3.10 -3.96
N ALA A 45 -16.72 4.34 -3.88
CA ALA A 45 -15.28 4.58 -3.91
C ALA A 45 -14.58 3.71 -2.86
N PRO A 46 -13.54 2.93 -3.23
CA PRO A 46 -12.78 2.17 -2.25
C PRO A 46 -12.19 3.11 -1.20
N VAL A 47 -12.24 2.68 0.06
CA VAL A 47 -11.82 3.49 1.21
C VAL A 47 -10.58 2.89 1.85
N VAL A 48 -9.53 3.69 1.99
CA VAL A 48 -8.35 3.40 2.81
C VAL A 48 -8.48 4.16 4.13
N LYS A 49 -8.64 3.44 5.23
CA LYS A 49 -8.69 4.02 6.57
C LYS A 49 -7.29 4.33 7.08
N MET A 50 -7.14 5.49 7.70
CA MET A 50 -5.92 5.95 8.34
C MET A 50 -6.14 6.05 9.85
N GLY A 51 -5.48 5.20 10.62
CA GLY A 51 -5.59 5.22 12.08
C GLY A 51 -4.38 4.60 12.75
N ASN A 52 -4.07 5.00 13.99
CA ASN A 52 -3.04 4.41 14.85
C ASN A 52 -1.76 3.92 14.12
N ASN A 53 -1.22 4.74 13.21
CA ASN A 53 -0.01 4.49 12.42
C ASN A 53 -0.13 3.39 11.34
N TYR A 54 -1.32 3.12 10.82
CA TYR A 54 -1.55 2.19 9.73
C TYR A 54 -2.47 2.74 8.65
N PHE A 55 -2.35 2.16 7.46
CA PHE A 55 -3.35 2.22 6.38
C PHE A 55 -4.09 0.88 6.32
N ASP A 56 -5.42 0.91 6.25
CA ASP A 56 -6.25 -0.30 6.10
C ASP A 56 -7.28 -0.12 4.96
N PRO A 57 -7.18 -0.88 3.86
CA PRO A 57 -6.16 -1.90 3.61
C PRO A 57 -4.75 -1.31 3.44
N ILE A 58 -3.72 -2.12 3.74
CA ILE A 58 -2.31 -1.76 3.51
C ILE A 58 -1.91 -1.96 2.05
N GLY A 59 -2.60 -2.86 1.34
CA GLY A 59 -2.45 -3.11 -0.08
C GLY A 59 -3.81 -3.08 -0.80
N LEU A 60 -3.94 -2.34 -1.91
CA LEU A 60 -5.20 -2.20 -2.63
C LEU A 60 -4.99 -2.24 -4.15
N SER A 61 -5.77 -3.07 -4.85
CA SER A 61 -5.84 -3.11 -6.30
C SER A 61 -7.06 -2.34 -6.79
N VAL A 62 -6.87 -1.49 -7.79
CA VAL A 62 -7.94 -0.71 -8.44
C VAL A 62 -7.76 -0.65 -9.94
N GLU A 63 -8.83 -0.39 -10.67
CA GLU A 63 -8.74 -0.11 -12.11
C GLU A 63 -8.31 1.34 -12.38
N PRO A 64 -7.66 1.64 -13.52
CA PRO A 64 -7.41 3.01 -13.94
C PRO A 64 -8.70 3.87 -13.97
N GLY A 65 -8.60 5.12 -13.53
CA GLY A 65 -9.72 6.04 -13.34
C GLY A 65 -10.46 5.89 -12.00
N THR A 66 -10.05 4.96 -11.14
CA THR A 66 -10.68 4.76 -9.83
C THR A 66 -10.30 5.90 -8.87
N THR A 67 -11.31 6.49 -8.22
CA THR A 67 -11.09 7.42 -7.10
C THR A 67 -11.06 6.65 -5.79
N VAL A 68 -9.92 6.72 -5.09
CA VAL A 68 -9.76 6.14 -3.75
C VAL A 68 -9.95 7.24 -2.72
N ARG A 69 -10.69 6.91 -1.65
CA ARG A 69 -10.90 7.81 -0.52
C ARG A 69 -10.05 7.40 0.67
N PHE A 70 -9.19 8.29 1.13
CA PHE A 70 -8.43 8.16 2.36
C PHE A 70 -9.23 8.78 3.50
N GLU A 71 -9.59 8.01 4.53
CA GLU A 71 -10.49 8.44 5.61
C GLU A 71 -9.82 8.34 6.97
N ILE A 72 -9.89 9.39 7.78
CA ILE A 72 -9.35 9.35 9.15
C ILE A 72 -10.23 8.48 10.04
N ALA A 73 -9.68 7.36 10.51
CA ALA A 73 -10.29 6.49 11.50
C ALA A 73 -9.91 6.91 12.93
N ALA A 74 -8.67 7.34 13.15
CA ALA A 74 -8.18 7.87 14.43
C ALA A 74 -6.90 8.67 14.22
N GLY A 75 -6.59 9.63 15.10
CA GLY A 75 -5.31 10.36 15.04
C GLY A 75 -5.23 11.40 13.91
N ALA A 76 -4.01 11.74 13.52
CA ALA A 76 -3.72 12.72 12.47
C ALA A 76 -2.74 12.10 11.47
N HIS A 77 -3.14 12.00 10.20
CA HIS A 77 -2.43 11.23 9.19
C HIS A 77 -2.38 11.98 7.87
N SER A 78 -1.48 11.57 6.99
CA SER A 78 -1.50 11.94 5.58
C SER A 78 -1.45 10.69 4.71
N ALA A 79 -1.86 10.85 3.46
CA ALA A 79 -1.55 9.94 2.38
C ALA A 79 -0.70 10.71 1.37
N THR A 80 0.57 10.32 1.24
CA THR A 80 1.59 11.07 0.49
C THR A 80 2.45 10.11 -0.32
N THR A 81 2.62 10.35 -1.62
CA THR A 81 3.42 9.47 -2.50
C THR A 81 4.91 9.50 -2.17
N TYR A 82 5.59 8.39 -2.44
CA TYR A 82 7.03 8.41 -2.71
C TYR A 82 7.24 8.82 -4.17
N ASP A 83 7.72 10.04 -4.43
CA ASP A 83 7.84 10.58 -5.80
C ASP A 83 8.66 9.69 -6.76
N GLU A 84 9.67 8.99 -6.24
CA GLU A 84 10.50 8.07 -7.03
C GLU A 84 9.96 6.62 -7.08
N ARG A 85 8.76 6.37 -6.54
CA ARG A 85 8.12 5.05 -6.46
C ARG A 85 6.65 5.09 -6.89
N ILE A 86 6.37 5.90 -7.90
CA ILE A 86 5.11 5.93 -8.62
C ILE A 86 5.40 5.85 -10.13
N PRO A 87 4.42 5.49 -10.99
CA PRO A 87 4.62 5.49 -12.44
C PRO A 87 5.12 6.87 -12.92
N ALA A 88 6.06 6.89 -13.87
CA ALA A 88 6.75 8.12 -14.28
C ALA A 88 5.80 9.22 -14.81
N GLU A 89 4.68 8.82 -15.41
CA GLU A 89 3.66 9.73 -15.96
C GLU A 89 2.57 10.09 -14.93
N ALA A 90 2.60 9.48 -13.74
CA ALA A 90 1.62 9.75 -12.69
C ALA A 90 1.94 11.08 -11.97
N SER A 91 0.90 11.81 -11.58
CA SER A 91 1.06 12.97 -10.70
C SER A 91 1.20 12.51 -9.24
N PRO A 92 2.17 13.02 -8.47
CA PRO A 92 2.25 12.73 -7.04
C PRO A 92 1.02 13.25 -6.31
N PHE A 93 0.69 12.64 -5.17
CA PHE A 93 -0.41 13.09 -4.32
C PHE A 93 0.06 13.30 -2.89
N ASP A 94 -0.52 14.30 -2.25
CA ASP A 94 -0.30 14.60 -0.84
C ASP A 94 -1.58 15.21 -0.27
N SER A 95 -2.18 14.54 0.71
CA SER A 95 -3.34 15.07 1.42
C SER A 95 -3.00 16.21 2.37
N GLY A 96 -1.72 16.40 2.70
CA GLY A 96 -1.30 17.06 3.93
C GLY A 96 -1.73 16.27 5.17
N VAL A 97 -1.29 16.71 6.35
CA VAL A 97 -1.73 16.08 7.61
C VAL A 97 -3.16 16.53 7.94
N ILE A 98 -4.08 15.58 7.96
CA ILE A 98 -5.49 15.76 8.33
C ILE A 98 -5.82 14.97 9.58
N SER A 99 -6.70 15.51 10.45
CA SER A 99 -7.10 14.86 11.72
C SER A 99 -8.57 14.45 11.76
N GLN A 100 -9.31 14.72 10.68
CA GLN A 100 -10.71 14.36 10.51
C GLN A 100 -11.09 14.45 9.03
N GLY A 101 -12.18 13.79 8.66
CA GLY A 101 -12.70 13.83 7.30
C GLY A 101 -11.93 12.92 6.34
N THR A 102 -11.95 13.29 5.07
CA THR A 102 -11.48 12.46 3.96
C THR A 102 -10.66 13.27 2.97
N TYR A 103 -9.70 12.59 2.33
CA TYR A 103 -9.01 13.04 1.12
C TYR A 103 -9.33 12.06 -0.01
N GLU A 104 -9.50 12.56 -1.23
CA GLU A 104 -9.79 11.72 -2.41
C GLU A 104 -8.74 11.96 -3.47
N TYR A 105 -8.32 10.89 -4.14
CA TYR A 105 -7.41 10.95 -5.28
C TYR A 105 -7.82 9.95 -6.36
N THR A 106 -7.80 10.40 -7.61
CA THR A 106 -8.15 9.60 -8.79
C THR A 106 -6.89 9.03 -9.43
N PHE A 107 -6.80 7.71 -9.48
CA PHE A 107 -5.66 6.97 -10.02
C PHE A 107 -5.84 6.70 -11.51
N GLU A 108 -5.27 7.54 -12.37
CA GLU A 108 -5.43 7.46 -13.83
C GLU A 108 -4.36 6.59 -14.52
N THR A 109 -3.12 6.63 -14.02
CA THR A 109 -1.98 5.97 -14.69
C THR A 109 -1.79 4.56 -14.16
N PRO A 110 -1.73 3.53 -15.02
CA PRO A 110 -1.44 2.17 -14.58
C PRO A 110 -0.06 2.03 -13.94
N GLY A 111 0.06 1.12 -12.97
CA GLY A 111 1.30 0.78 -12.28
C GLY A 111 1.16 0.81 -10.75
N THR A 112 2.29 0.72 -10.07
CA THR A 112 2.35 0.58 -8.61
C THR A 112 2.73 1.90 -7.95
N TYR A 113 1.95 2.26 -6.95
CA TYR A 113 2.07 3.48 -6.17
C TYR A 113 2.40 3.13 -4.73
N ASP A 114 3.63 3.40 -4.30
CA ASP A 114 3.96 3.40 -2.89
C ASP A 114 3.70 4.77 -2.27
N TYR A 115 3.11 4.79 -1.08
CA TYR A 115 2.81 6.00 -0.34
C TYR A 115 3.05 5.82 1.17
N TYR A 116 3.11 6.92 1.88
CA TYR A 116 3.38 6.98 3.31
C TYR A 116 2.58 8.09 4.01
N CYS A 117 2.58 8.03 5.33
CA CYS A 117 2.07 9.09 6.18
C CYS A 117 3.23 9.95 6.72
N ILE A 118 3.23 11.25 6.44
CA ILE A 118 4.30 12.20 6.80
C ILE A 118 4.71 12.09 8.28
N PRO A 119 3.80 12.21 9.27
CA PRO A 119 4.19 12.16 10.69
C PRO A 119 4.58 10.76 11.19
N HIS A 120 4.30 9.70 10.44
CA HIS A 120 4.44 8.31 10.90
C HIS A 120 5.28 7.44 9.96
N LYS A 121 6.00 8.07 9.02
CA LYS A 121 6.88 7.41 8.06
C LYS A 121 7.92 6.55 8.77
N SER A 122 8.61 7.12 9.75
CA SER A 122 9.63 6.42 10.56
C SER A 122 9.05 5.31 11.45
N LEU A 123 7.73 5.19 11.55
CA LEU A 123 7.04 4.14 12.29
C LEU A 123 6.51 3.04 11.36
N GLY A 124 6.80 3.09 10.06
CA GLY A 124 6.33 2.09 9.10
C GLY A 124 4.93 2.32 8.58
N MET A 125 4.36 3.53 8.73
CA MET A 125 3.06 3.84 8.14
C MET A 125 3.20 4.09 6.64
N VAL A 126 3.24 2.99 5.90
CA VAL A 126 3.35 2.91 4.43
C VAL A 126 2.23 2.05 3.86
N GLY A 127 1.91 2.27 2.59
CA GLY A 127 0.93 1.48 1.86
C GLY A 127 1.25 1.40 0.39
N ARG A 128 0.58 0.47 -0.30
CA ARG A 128 0.75 0.21 -1.73
C ARG A 128 -0.60 0.14 -2.43
N ILE A 129 -0.72 0.87 -3.54
CA ILE A 129 -1.86 0.77 -4.46
C ILE A 129 -1.35 0.28 -5.82
N VAL A 130 -1.98 -0.76 -6.37
CA VAL A 130 -1.73 -1.23 -7.74
C VAL A 130 -2.90 -0.77 -8.62
N VAL A 131 -2.59 -0.05 -9.69
CA VAL A 131 -3.56 0.48 -10.65
C VAL A 131 -3.48 -0.33 -11.94
N GLY A 132 -4.49 -1.17 -12.19
CA GLY A 132 -4.45 -2.17 -13.25
C GLY A 132 -3.42 -3.26 -12.93
N GLU A 133 -2.26 -3.21 -13.60
CA GLU A 133 -1.20 -4.20 -13.47
C GLU A 133 0.02 -3.64 -12.72
N PRO A 134 0.77 -4.46 -11.97
CA PRO A 134 2.00 -4.03 -11.30
C PRO A 134 3.03 -3.46 -12.28
N GLY A 135 3.71 -2.39 -11.89
CA GLY A 135 4.77 -1.82 -12.71
C GLY A 135 5.32 -0.48 -12.24
N GLY A 136 6.44 -0.08 -12.86
CA GLY A 136 7.13 1.16 -12.55
C GLY A 136 8.15 1.03 -11.41
N PRO A 137 8.73 2.16 -10.97
CA PRO A 137 9.88 2.17 -10.05
C PRO A 137 9.65 1.49 -8.70
N ALA A 138 8.39 1.43 -8.22
CA ALA A 138 8.03 0.75 -6.97
C ALA A 138 8.31 -0.76 -6.98
N GLU A 139 8.40 -1.38 -8.16
CA GLU A 139 8.72 -2.80 -8.31
C GLU A 139 10.23 -3.09 -8.37
N GLU A 140 11.05 -2.08 -8.60
CA GLU A 140 12.49 -2.27 -8.84
C GLU A 140 13.28 -2.43 -7.54
N THR A 141 12.78 -1.86 -6.46
CA THR A 141 13.44 -1.86 -5.15
C THR A 141 12.41 -1.99 -4.03
N PRO A 142 12.78 -2.53 -2.85
CA PRO A 142 11.91 -2.54 -1.69
C PRO A 142 11.51 -1.15 -1.22
N ILE A 143 10.37 -1.04 -0.55
CA ILE A 143 9.93 0.22 0.07
C ILE A 143 10.88 0.58 1.23
N PRO A 144 11.29 1.87 1.38
CA PRO A 144 12.39 2.22 2.27
C PRO A 144 12.06 2.22 3.77
N ASP A 145 10.81 2.50 4.15
CA ASP A 145 10.46 2.84 5.54
C ASP A 145 9.53 1.82 6.22
N GLY A 146 9.30 0.65 5.62
CA GLY A 146 8.43 -0.38 6.18
C GLY A 146 8.29 -1.59 5.26
N ASP A 147 7.23 -2.36 5.45
CA ASP A 147 6.89 -3.49 4.60
C ASP A 147 5.47 -3.31 4.04
N VAL A 148 5.27 -3.70 2.79
CA VAL A 148 3.96 -3.77 2.13
C VAL A 148 3.79 -5.14 1.49
N PRO A 149 2.56 -5.65 1.31
CA PRO A 149 2.33 -6.87 0.57
C PRO A 149 2.87 -6.78 -0.87
N SER A 150 3.20 -7.93 -1.47
CA SER A 150 3.64 -7.96 -2.87
C SER A 150 2.51 -7.48 -3.79
N SER A 151 2.87 -6.86 -4.92
CA SER A 151 1.88 -6.38 -5.88
C SER A 151 1.06 -7.52 -6.48
N ASP A 152 1.67 -8.69 -6.68
CA ASP A 152 0.97 -9.89 -7.14
C ASP A 152 -0.09 -10.37 -6.14
N ASP A 153 0.21 -10.34 -4.84
CA ASP A 153 -0.76 -10.68 -3.80
C ASP A 153 -1.90 -9.65 -3.75
N ILE A 154 -1.57 -8.36 -3.89
CA ILE A 154 -2.55 -7.26 -3.91
C ILE A 154 -3.52 -7.43 -5.06
N VAL A 155 -3.03 -7.71 -6.28
CA VAL A 155 -3.86 -7.93 -7.46
C VAL A 155 -4.73 -9.18 -7.31
N GLN A 156 -4.16 -10.27 -6.76
CA GLN A 156 -4.92 -11.52 -6.55
C GLN A 156 -6.03 -11.38 -5.50
N GLN A 157 -5.78 -10.65 -4.42
CA GLN A 157 -6.73 -10.53 -3.30
C GLN A 157 -7.63 -9.30 -3.41
N GLY A 158 -7.29 -8.34 -4.27
CA GLY A 158 -8.00 -7.07 -4.46
C GLY A 158 -7.75 -6.07 -3.34
N ALA A 159 -7.83 -6.48 -2.08
CA ALA A 159 -7.47 -5.66 -0.92
C ALA A 159 -6.90 -6.53 0.19
N ILE A 160 -5.74 -6.13 0.72
CA ILE A 160 -5.05 -6.82 1.80
C ILE A 160 -5.17 -5.96 3.07
N PRO A 161 -5.92 -6.41 4.09
CA PRO A 161 -6.10 -5.67 5.33
C PRO A 161 -4.78 -5.46 6.07
N TYR A 162 -4.70 -4.37 6.83
CA TYR A 162 -3.57 -4.20 7.73
C TYR A 162 -3.52 -5.34 8.77
N GLY A 163 -2.32 -5.89 8.99
CA GLY A 163 -2.10 -6.95 9.98
C GLY A 163 -2.48 -8.36 9.50
N SER A 164 -2.81 -8.56 8.23
CA SER A 164 -2.78 -9.91 7.65
C SER A 164 -1.33 -10.40 7.60
N ASP A 165 -1.09 -11.60 8.11
CA ASP A 165 0.17 -12.32 8.04
C ASP A 165 0.57 -12.56 6.58
N SER A 166 1.43 -11.67 6.04
CA SER A 166 1.98 -11.76 4.68
C SER A 166 3.01 -12.88 4.50
N SER A 167 3.16 -13.77 5.48
CA SER A 167 4.00 -14.96 5.38
C SER A 167 3.29 -16.09 4.63
N THR A 168 3.10 -15.92 3.32
CA THR A 168 3.12 -17.09 2.43
C THR A 168 4.58 -17.46 2.18
N GLU A 169 5.23 -17.98 3.22
CA GLU A 169 6.49 -18.68 3.05
C GLU A 169 6.19 -20.03 2.39
N GLY A 170 6.86 -20.28 1.28
CA GLY A 170 6.72 -21.50 0.49
C GLY A 170 6.87 -22.77 1.32
N ALA A 171 6.08 -23.77 0.92
CA ALA A 171 6.25 -25.14 1.34
C ALA A 171 7.72 -25.58 1.23
N THR A 172 8.39 -25.77 2.37
CA THR A 172 9.16 -26.97 2.75
C THR A 172 9.82 -26.78 4.12
N GLY A 173 9.42 -27.60 5.09
CA GLY A 173 10.26 -27.94 6.24
C GLY A 173 9.71 -27.58 7.61
N GLY A 174 9.39 -28.60 8.41
CA GLY A 174 9.40 -28.48 9.87
C GLY A 174 8.08 -28.68 10.60
N TRP A 175 7.45 -29.83 10.40
CA TRP A 175 6.62 -30.44 11.44
C TRP A 175 7.42 -30.58 12.75
N MET A 176 6.71 -30.55 13.89
CA MET A 176 7.06 -31.09 15.23
C MET A 176 7.27 -30.06 16.36
N MET A 177 6.18 -29.74 17.06
CA MET A 177 6.05 -29.81 18.53
C MET A 177 4.54 -29.96 18.79
N GLY A 178 3.96 -31.16 18.94
CA GLY A 178 4.08 -32.03 20.12
C GLY A 178 2.88 -31.79 21.06
N PRO A 179 1.86 -32.68 21.11
CA PRO A 179 0.70 -32.54 21.97
C PRO A 179 0.93 -33.25 23.31
N GLY A 180 0.69 -32.57 24.43
CA GLY A 180 0.71 -33.26 25.72
C GLY A 180 0.66 -32.32 26.91
N MET A 181 -0.54 -32.15 27.49
CA MET A 181 -0.80 -32.23 28.92
C MET A 181 -2.28 -31.88 29.18
N GLY A 182 -3.10 -32.90 29.43
CA GLY A 182 -4.22 -32.81 30.36
C GLY A 182 -4.04 -33.90 31.43
N PRO A 183 -5.03 -34.19 32.30
CA PRO A 183 -6.12 -33.35 32.82
C PRO A 183 -6.21 -33.40 34.37
N GLY A 184 -6.92 -32.45 35.01
CA GLY A 184 -7.05 -32.42 36.47
C GLY A 184 -8.28 -31.69 37.01
N MET A 185 -9.40 -32.42 37.07
CA MET A 185 -10.38 -32.49 38.15
C MET A 185 -10.66 -31.25 39.04
N MET A 186 -11.89 -30.74 39.02
CA MET A 186 -12.74 -30.59 40.23
C MET A 186 -14.17 -30.17 39.85
N SER A 187 -15.08 -31.14 39.99
CA SER A 187 -16.53 -30.96 40.03
C SER A 187 -16.97 -30.86 41.48
N GLY A 188 -17.89 -29.94 41.78
CA GLY A 188 -18.85 -30.13 42.88
C GLY A 188 -19.20 -28.87 43.68
N GLY A 189 -20.50 -28.56 43.73
CA GLY A 189 -21.10 -28.07 44.96
C GLY A 189 -21.85 -26.74 44.89
N SER A 190 -23.10 -26.80 44.47
CA SER A 190 -24.13 -25.77 44.68
C SER A 190 -24.29 -25.37 46.15
N ARG A 191 -24.49 -24.06 46.42
CA ARG A 191 -25.47 -23.48 47.39
C ARG A 191 -25.33 -21.95 47.40
N GLY A 192 -26.39 -21.26 47.02
CA GLY A 192 -26.40 -19.80 46.87
C GLY A 192 -26.63 -19.00 48.15
N ARG A 193 -26.49 -17.68 48.05
CA ARG A 193 -27.38 -16.65 48.61
C ARG A 193 -26.93 -15.26 48.12
N LEU A 194 -27.96 -14.45 47.85
CA LEU A 194 -28.05 -13.08 47.34
C LEU A 194 -27.29 -12.00 48.15
N TYR A 195 -26.85 -10.93 47.44
CA TYR A 195 -26.79 -9.48 47.79
C TYR A 195 -25.44 -8.78 47.47
N GLY A 196 -25.47 -7.75 46.61
CA GLY A 196 -24.52 -6.61 46.63
C GLY A 196 -23.75 -6.28 45.33
N LEU A 197 -24.21 -5.28 44.55
CA LEU A 197 -23.34 -4.39 43.74
C LEU A 197 -23.07 -3.12 44.57
N PRO A 198 -22.15 -2.22 44.17
CA PRO A 198 -20.85 -2.36 43.49
C PRO A 198 -19.73 -1.68 44.33
N LEU A 199 -18.44 -1.73 43.91
CA LEU A 199 -17.35 -0.74 44.16
C LEU A 199 -15.97 -1.42 44.28
N VAL A 200 -15.28 -1.67 43.16
CA VAL A 200 -13.80 -1.67 43.11
C VAL A 200 -13.34 -1.23 41.70
N GLY A 201 -13.45 0.06 41.42
CA GLY A 201 -12.90 0.70 40.21
C GLY A 201 -11.87 1.79 40.53
N GLY A 202 -11.15 1.66 41.66
CA GLY A 202 -10.34 2.75 42.22
C GLY A 202 -8.82 2.62 42.10
N ALA A 203 -8.27 1.43 41.80
CA ALA A 203 -6.82 1.20 41.89
C ALA A 203 -6.09 1.16 40.53
N LEU A 204 -6.78 0.89 39.41
CA LEU A 204 -6.14 0.79 38.09
C LEU A 204 -6.07 2.13 37.34
N GLY A 205 -6.84 3.15 37.73
CA GLY A 205 -6.83 4.47 37.09
C GLY A 205 -5.59 5.31 37.41
N MET A 206 -4.96 5.12 38.57
CA MET A 206 -3.78 5.92 38.99
C MET A 206 -2.45 5.41 38.43
N LEU A 207 -2.33 4.11 38.13
CA LEU A 207 -1.13 3.56 37.45
C LEU A 207 -1.05 3.99 35.97
N GLY A 208 -2.19 4.20 35.31
CA GLY A 208 -2.22 4.71 33.93
C GLY A 208 -1.70 6.14 33.80
N ILE A 209 -1.92 7.00 34.81
CA ILE A 209 -1.47 8.40 34.78
C ILE A 209 0.04 8.50 35.05
N LEU A 210 0.57 7.75 36.01
CA LEU A 210 2.01 7.72 36.29
C LEU A 210 2.80 7.00 35.17
N GLY A 211 2.26 5.89 34.65
CA GLY A 211 2.83 5.18 33.50
C GLY A 211 2.82 6.02 32.22
N GLY A 212 1.71 6.71 31.94
CA GLY A 212 1.61 7.63 30.80
C GLY A 212 2.55 8.83 30.92
N GLY A 213 2.71 9.40 32.12
CA GLY A 213 3.68 10.48 32.37
C GLY A 213 5.14 10.06 32.20
N LEU A 214 5.49 8.85 32.69
CA LEU A 214 6.84 8.30 32.50
C LEU A 214 7.10 7.93 31.03
N TYR A 215 6.12 7.34 30.35
CA TYR A 215 6.20 7.06 28.92
C TYR A 215 6.36 8.34 28.09
N TRP A 216 5.60 9.40 28.38
CA TRP A 216 5.72 10.70 27.72
C TRP A 216 7.09 11.36 27.99
N ALA A 217 7.61 11.28 29.22
CA ALA A 217 8.93 11.83 29.53
C ALA A 217 10.07 11.07 28.83
N LEU A 218 10.00 9.74 28.78
CA LEU A 218 11.00 8.90 28.12
C LEU A 218 10.97 9.02 26.59
N THR A 219 9.78 9.14 26.00
CA THR A 219 9.62 9.37 24.56
C THR A 219 10.05 10.78 24.16
N ARG A 220 9.78 11.81 24.98
CA ARG A 220 10.29 13.18 24.75
C ARG A 220 11.82 13.25 24.85
N SER A 221 12.42 12.53 25.79
CA SER A 221 13.88 12.40 25.93
C SER A 221 14.51 11.71 24.70
N SER A 222 13.90 10.61 24.22
CA SER A 222 14.38 9.92 23.01
C SER A 222 14.26 10.77 21.75
N ALA A 223 13.18 11.54 21.62
CA ALA A 223 12.99 12.47 20.50
C ALA A 223 14.07 13.58 20.51
N LYS A 224 14.42 14.10 21.69
CA LYS A 224 15.51 15.07 21.85
C LYS A 224 16.86 14.48 21.48
N SER A 225 17.19 13.29 21.98
CA SER A 225 18.47 12.64 21.65
C SER A 225 18.58 12.32 20.16
N ALA A 226 17.49 11.88 19.53
CA ALA A 226 17.47 11.61 18.08
C ALA A 226 17.64 12.89 17.24
N ALA A 227 17.06 14.01 17.68
CA ALA A 227 17.23 15.31 17.01
C ALA A 227 18.68 15.83 17.15
N ASP A 228 19.27 15.73 18.33
CA ASP A 228 20.66 16.15 18.59
C ASP A 228 21.66 15.28 17.78
N ASP A 229 21.44 13.97 17.69
CA ASP A 229 22.24 13.06 16.87
C ASP A 229 22.16 13.38 15.38
N SER A 230 20.95 13.71 14.88
CA SER A 230 20.73 14.12 13.49
C SER A 230 21.43 15.45 13.17
N ALA A 231 21.34 16.45 14.06
CA ALA A 231 22.02 17.73 13.88
C ALA A 231 23.56 17.57 13.82
N MET A 232 24.11 16.69 14.66
CA MET A 232 25.53 16.35 14.64
C MET A 232 25.94 15.58 13.38
N ALA A 233 25.07 14.71 12.86
CA ALA A 233 25.32 13.97 11.61
C ALA A 233 25.38 14.90 10.39
N VAL A 234 24.44 15.84 10.28
CA VAL A 234 24.44 16.87 9.22
C VAL A 234 25.70 17.73 9.29
N LEU A 235 26.09 18.17 10.49
CA LEU A 235 27.29 18.99 10.68
C LEU A 235 28.57 18.26 10.25
N ARG A 236 28.71 16.96 10.59
CA ARG A 236 29.84 16.13 10.13
C ARG A 236 29.85 15.94 8.62
N SER A 237 28.70 15.74 8.00
CA SER A 237 28.57 15.58 6.55
C SER A 237 29.03 16.83 5.78
N ARG A 238 28.65 18.03 6.25
CA ARG A 238 29.09 19.30 5.64
C ARG A 238 30.59 19.51 5.75
N TYR A 239 31.17 19.19 6.90
CA TYR A 239 32.62 19.25 7.10
C TYR A 239 33.36 18.27 6.18
N ALA A 240 32.89 17.02 6.08
CA ALA A 240 33.49 16.02 5.21
C ALA A 240 33.45 16.40 3.71
N ARG A 241 32.44 17.16 3.30
CA ARG A 241 32.31 17.71 1.94
C ARG A 241 33.11 19.00 1.71
N GLY A 242 33.76 19.55 2.75
CA GLY A 242 34.53 20.79 2.67
C GLY A 242 33.67 22.05 2.54
N GLU A 243 32.38 21.99 2.90
CA GLU A 243 31.45 23.13 2.83
C GLU A 243 31.61 24.11 4.00
N ILE A 244 32.26 23.68 5.08
CA ILE A 244 32.54 24.48 6.28
C ILE A 244 33.98 24.24 6.72
N ASP A 245 34.63 25.26 7.26
CA ASP A 245 35.99 25.16 7.76
C ASP A 245 36.06 24.61 9.20
N ASP A 246 37.29 24.36 9.67
CA ASP A 246 37.54 23.82 11.01
C ASP A 246 36.98 24.72 12.12
N GLU A 247 37.11 26.04 12.00
CA GLU A 247 36.67 26.98 13.03
C GLU A 247 35.14 26.99 13.15
N GLU A 248 34.44 27.06 12.01
CA GLU A 248 33.00 27.03 11.94
C GLU A 248 32.43 25.69 12.44
N PHE A 249 33.07 24.57 12.09
CA PHE A 249 32.68 23.25 12.58
C PHE A 249 32.77 23.16 14.11
N GLN A 250 33.88 23.62 14.70
CA GLN A 250 34.08 23.58 16.14
C GLN A 250 33.07 24.45 16.89
N GLN A 251 32.81 25.67 16.38
CA GLN A 251 31.86 26.59 16.99
C GLN A 251 30.42 26.04 16.97
N ARG A 252 29.99 25.50 15.82
CA ARG A 252 28.64 24.93 15.68
C ARG A 252 28.49 23.65 16.52
N ARG A 253 29.51 22.81 16.57
CA ARG A 253 29.54 21.60 17.41
C ARG A 253 29.41 21.94 18.88
N GLN A 254 30.11 22.97 19.35
CA GLN A 254 30.06 23.37 20.75
C GLN A 254 28.68 23.92 21.11
N ARG A 255 28.07 24.73 20.23
CA ARG A 255 26.70 25.21 20.40
C ARG A 255 25.67 24.09 20.52
N LEU A 256 25.77 23.06 19.67
CA LEU A 256 24.90 21.88 19.73
C LEU A 256 25.06 21.05 21.00
N LYS A 257 26.22 21.14 21.68
CA LYS A 257 26.45 20.48 22.98
C LYS A 257 25.98 21.32 24.16
N ASP A 258 25.96 22.64 24.00
CA ASP A 258 25.75 23.60 25.09
C ASP A 258 24.33 24.21 25.13
N GLU A 259 23.43 23.90 24.18
CA GLU A 259 22.04 24.38 24.20
C GLU A 259 21.10 23.51 25.07
N PRO A 260 20.69 23.96 26.28
CA PRO A 260 19.38 23.60 26.82
C PRO A 260 18.31 24.42 26.09
N GLU A 261 17.28 23.70 25.62
CA GLU A 261 16.19 24.13 24.74
C GLU A 261 15.59 25.53 25.00
N ARG A 262 15.16 26.19 23.91
CA ARG A 262 13.96 27.05 23.96
C ARG A 262 12.76 26.31 23.42
#